data_AF-Q4RX29-F1
#
_entry.id   AF-Q4RX29-F1
#
_cell.length_a   1.000
_cell.length_b   1.000
_cell.length_c   1.000
_cell.angle_alpha   90.00
_cell.angle_beta   90.00
_cell.angle_gamma   90.00
#
_symmetry.space_group_name_H-M   'P 1'
#
loop_
_entity.id
_entity.type
_entity.pdbx_description
1 polymer ?
#
loop_
_entity_poly.entity_id
_entity_poly.type
_entity_poly.pdbx_seq_one_letter_code
_entity_poly.pdbx_strand_id
1 'polypeptide(L)'
;MASDTSEAAGSSAELKLQFAPFSGALEAGFWHQLTQKKLNDYRLDESPKCIKGYYYNGDPLGLPTRLTLEFSAFEVDGLTPAHCCPAIGTLYNTNTLDAFRITDKKALLEKEAKEVIEIRRNVFGPVLSLLLCSI
;
A
#
# COMPACT_ATOMS: atom_id res chain seq x y z
N MET A 1 -21.70 -60.38 15.61
CA MET A 1 -21.64 -59.12 14.83
C MET A 1 -20.66 -58.22 15.56
N ALA A 2 -19.40 -58.24 15.12
CA ALA A 2 -18.35 -57.36 15.62
C ALA A 2 -18.43 -56.07 14.80
N SER A 3 -18.63 -54.94 15.49
CA SER A 3 -18.64 -53.62 14.87
C SER A 3 -17.19 -53.15 14.71
N ASP A 4 -16.78 -52.96 13.47
CA ASP A 4 -15.46 -52.46 13.10
C ASP A 4 -15.47 -50.93 13.00
N THR A 5 -14.66 -50.32 13.87
CA THR A 5 -13.72 -49.22 13.63
C THR A 5 -14.01 -48.17 12.55
N SER A 6 -14.07 -46.88 12.94
CA SER A 6 -13.12 -45.83 12.47
C SER A 6 -13.46 -44.46 13.06
N GLU A 7 -12.76 -44.11 14.15
CA GLU A 7 -12.59 -42.72 14.58
C GLU A 7 -11.83 -41.95 13.48
N ALA A 8 -12.50 -41.01 12.82
CA ALA A 8 -11.84 -40.02 12.00
C ALA A 8 -11.24 -38.95 12.92
N ALA A 9 -9.95 -39.10 13.22
CA ALA A 9 -9.11 -38.09 13.82
C ALA A 9 -9.12 -36.82 12.94
N GLY A 10 -9.93 -35.84 13.31
CA GLY A 10 -9.88 -34.49 12.74
C GLY A 10 -8.64 -33.78 13.29
N SER A 11 -7.54 -33.83 12.53
CA SER A 11 -6.30 -33.14 12.84
C SER A 11 -6.56 -31.66 13.16
N SER A 12 -6.25 -31.23 14.38
CA SER A 12 -6.07 -29.82 14.70
C SER A 12 -4.89 -29.30 13.88
N ALA A 13 -5.17 -28.87 12.64
CA ALA A 13 -4.21 -28.15 11.84
C ALA A 13 -3.87 -26.88 12.62
N GLU A 14 -2.64 -26.81 13.11
CA GLU A 14 -2.03 -25.64 13.71
C GLU A 14 -2.36 -24.42 12.82
N LEU A 15 -3.32 -23.59 13.26
CA LEU A 15 -3.80 -22.45 12.49
C LEU A 15 -2.70 -21.39 12.48
N LYS A 16 -1.78 -21.52 11.53
CA LYS A 16 -0.70 -20.56 11.29
C LYS A 16 -1.33 -19.21 10.96
N LEU A 17 -0.85 -18.16 11.62
CA LEU A 17 -1.25 -16.79 11.35
C LEU A 17 -1.03 -16.47 9.87
N GLN A 18 -2.10 -16.08 9.18
CA GLN A 18 -2.05 -15.66 7.78
C GLN A 18 -2.21 -14.15 7.69
N PHE A 19 -1.48 -13.53 6.78
CA PHE A 19 -1.56 -12.10 6.51
C PHE A 19 -2.24 -11.88 5.16
N ALA A 20 -3.21 -10.97 5.11
CA ALA A 20 -3.83 -10.54 3.87
C ALA A 20 -3.05 -9.34 3.29
N PRO A 21 -2.67 -9.36 2.01
CA PRO A 21 -2.01 -8.22 1.38
C PRO A 21 -3.00 -7.07 1.15
N PHE A 22 -2.51 -5.84 1.23
CA PHE A 22 -3.28 -4.67 0.79
C PHE A 22 -3.37 -4.65 -0.73
N SER A 23 -4.53 -4.25 -1.25
CA SER A 23 -4.71 -3.96 -2.68
C SER A 23 -4.75 -2.45 -2.88
N GLY A 24 -3.73 -1.90 -3.56
CA GLY A 24 -3.70 -0.50 -3.94
C GLY A 24 -4.71 -0.20 -5.05
N ALA A 25 -5.57 0.79 -4.85
CA ALA A 25 -6.53 1.29 -5.82
C ALA A 25 -6.20 2.76 -6.13
N LEU A 26 -5.83 3.04 -7.38
CA LEU A 26 -5.54 4.41 -7.84
C LEU A 26 -6.74 4.96 -8.59
N GLU A 27 -7.27 6.09 -8.16
CA GLU A 27 -8.37 6.76 -8.84
C GLU A 27 -7.88 7.58 -10.05
N ALA A 28 -8.76 7.84 -11.03
CA ALA A 28 -8.46 8.72 -12.15
C ALA A 28 -7.97 10.12 -11.71
N GLY A 29 -8.56 10.66 -10.63
CA GLY A 29 -8.17 11.96 -10.07
C GLY A 29 -6.72 12.00 -9.58
N PHE A 30 -6.20 10.88 -9.07
CA PHE A 30 -4.81 10.76 -8.65
C PHE A 30 -3.85 10.99 -9.84
N TRP A 31 -4.10 10.34 -10.97
CA TRP A 31 -3.26 10.48 -12.18
C TRP A 31 -3.27 11.89 -12.73
N HIS A 32 -4.44 12.53 -12.73
CA HIS A 32 -4.56 13.92 -13.16
C HIS A 32 -3.72 14.84 -12.27
N GLN A 33 -3.86 14.70 -10.95
CA GLN A 33 -3.12 15.51 -9.99
C GLN A 33 -1.61 15.25 -10.05
N LEU A 34 -1.19 13.99 -10.22
CA LEU A 34 0.20 13.62 -10.41
C LEU A 34 0.79 14.30 -11.65
N THR A 35 0.03 14.33 -12.75
CA THR A 35 0.46 14.94 -14.01
C THR A 35 0.60 16.46 -13.86
N GLN A 36 -0.38 17.11 -13.22
CA GLN A 36 -0.33 18.55 -12.93
C GLN A 36 0.85 18.90 -12.02
N LYS A 37 1.06 18.15 -10.94
CA LYS A 37 2.20 18.29 -10.05
C LYS A 37 3.52 18.03 -10.76
N LYS A 38 3.58 17.04 -11.65
CA LYS A 38 4.78 16.74 -12.44
C LYS A 38 5.14 17.90 -13.38
N LEU A 39 4.15 18.50 -14.06
CA LEU A 39 4.39 19.61 -14.97
C LEU A 39 4.76 20.92 -14.25
N ASN A 40 4.06 21.23 -13.16
CA ASN A 40 4.18 22.53 -12.48
C ASN A 40 5.29 22.54 -11.42
N ASP A 41 5.34 21.51 -10.58
CA ASP A 41 6.20 21.49 -9.38
C ASP A 41 7.43 20.60 -9.55
N TYR A 42 7.26 19.36 -10.03
CA TYR A 42 8.34 18.36 -10.00
C TYR A 42 9.30 18.46 -11.19
N ARG A 43 8.80 18.73 -12.40
CA ARG A 43 9.60 18.83 -13.64
C ARG A 43 10.53 17.62 -13.85
N LEU A 44 11.81 17.76 -13.48
CA LEU A 44 12.85 16.72 -13.56
C LEU A 44 13.28 16.18 -12.19
N ASP A 45 12.66 16.65 -11.12
CA ASP A 45 12.92 16.22 -9.76
C ASP A 45 12.34 14.82 -9.53
N GLU A 46 13.21 13.87 -9.23
CA GLU A 46 12.87 12.49 -8.88
C GLU A 46 12.87 12.28 -7.36
N SER A 47 12.89 13.37 -6.57
CA SER A 47 12.90 13.26 -5.12
C SER A 47 11.61 12.60 -4.59
N PRO A 48 11.70 11.84 -3.49
CA PRO A 48 10.55 11.15 -2.92
C PRO A 48 9.53 12.16 -2.39
N LYS A 49 8.25 11.95 -2.69
CA LYS A 49 7.16 12.86 -2.29
C LYS A 49 6.25 12.18 -1.28
N CYS A 50 5.90 12.88 -0.21
CA CYS A 50 4.91 12.38 0.74
C CYS A 50 3.53 12.37 0.08
N ILE A 51 2.84 11.25 0.19
CA ILE A 51 1.46 11.07 -0.25
C ILE A 51 0.63 10.45 0.87
N LYS A 52 -0.68 10.63 0.78
CA LYS A 52 -1.66 10.12 1.74
C LYS A 52 -2.77 9.38 1.02
N GLY A 53 -2.87 8.09 1.28
CA GLY A 53 -4.05 7.31 0.93
C GLY A 53 -4.99 7.17 2.12
N TYR A 54 -6.08 6.47 1.87
CA TYR A 54 -6.96 6.01 2.92
C TYR A 54 -7.26 4.53 2.76
N TYR A 55 -7.35 3.87 3.90
CA TYR A 55 -7.67 2.46 4.02
C TYR A 55 -9.13 2.31 4.43
N TYR A 56 -9.85 1.44 3.74
CA TYR A 56 -11.23 1.11 4.02
C TYR A 56 -11.40 -0.41 4.13
N ASN A 57 -12.05 -0.87 5.19
CA ASN A 57 -12.26 -2.29 5.48
C ASN A 57 -13.74 -2.71 5.52
N GLY A 58 -14.66 -1.89 4.99
CA GLY A 58 -16.09 -2.20 4.95
C GLY A 58 -16.53 -3.05 3.76
N ASP A 59 -15.60 -3.61 3.00
CA ASP A 59 -15.92 -4.51 1.89
C ASP A 59 -16.42 -5.88 2.40
N PRO A 60 -17.30 -6.58 1.65
CA PRO A 60 -17.75 -7.94 1.98
C PRO A 60 -16.62 -8.92 2.28
N LEU A 61 -16.90 -9.88 3.18
CA LEU A 61 -15.98 -10.95 3.54
C LEU A 61 -15.48 -11.70 2.30
N GLY A 62 -14.16 -11.80 2.13
CA GLY A 62 -13.50 -12.46 1.00
C GLY A 62 -12.94 -11.52 -0.07
N LEU A 63 -13.18 -10.21 0.02
CA LEU A 63 -12.51 -9.23 -0.82
C LEU A 63 -11.25 -8.68 -0.14
N PRO A 64 -10.15 -8.47 -0.90
CA PRO A 64 -8.94 -7.91 -0.34
C PRO A 64 -9.19 -6.46 0.09
N THR A 65 -8.65 -6.10 1.25
CA THR A 65 -8.82 -4.75 1.80
C THR A 65 -8.13 -3.72 0.90
N ARG A 66 -8.84 -2.62 0.62
CA ARG A 66 -8.42 -1.62 -0.37
C ARG A 66 -7.71 -0.45 0.32
N LEU A 67 -6.60 -0.06 -0.28
CA LEU A 67 -5.93 1.19 0.03
C LEU A 67 -6.10 2.09 -1.20
N THR A 68 -6.88 3.15 -1.05
CA THR A 68 -7.26 4.03 -2.16
C THR A 68 -6.44 5.32 -2.12
N LEU A 69 -5.99 5.75 -3.31
CA LEU A 69 -5.38 7.06 -3.55
C LEU A 69 -6.27 7.86 -4.50
N GLU A 70 -6.71 9.02 -4.02
CA GLU A 70 -7.59 9.95 -4.71
C GLU A 70 -6.82 11.22 -5.16
N PHE A 71 -7.49 12.21 -5.75
CA PHE A 71 -6.90 13.50 -6.08
C PHE A 71 -6.23 14.19 -4.88
N SER A 72 -6.78 14.00 -3.67
CA SER A 72 -6.27 14.57 -2.41
C SER A 72 -5.03 13.84 -1.88
N ALA A 73 -4.50 12.85 -2.60
CA ALA A 73 -3.37 12.07 -2.14
C ALA A 73 -2.08 12.88 -1.94
N PHE A 74 -1.96 14.04 -2.58
CA PHE A 74 -0.82 14.94 -2.41
C PHE A 74 -1.00 15.93 -1.25
N GLU A 75 -2.17 15.95 -0.62
CA GLU A 75 -2.51 16.78 0.54
C GLU A 75 -2.40 15.96 1.81
N VAL A 76 -1.18 15.86 2.37
CA VAL A 76 -0.90 15.03 3.56
C VAL A 76 -1.71 15.50 4.79
N ASP A 77 -1.95 16.81 4.90
CA ASP A 77 -2.75 17.42 5.96
C ASP A 77 -4.27 17.35 5.71
N GLY A 78 -4.70 16.81 4.56
CA GLY A 78 -6.10 16.70 4.20
C GLY A 78 -6.90 15.84 5.17
N LEU A 79 -8.20 16.08 5.28
CA LEU A 79 -9.07 15.27 6.14
C LEU A 79 -9.21 13.85 5.60
N THR A 80 -9.09 12.86 6.48
CA THR A 80 -9.39 11.48 6.12
C THR A 80 -10.91 11.29 6.08
N PRO A 81 -11.46 10.63 5.05
CA PRO A 81 -12.89 10.33 4.99
C PRO A 81 -13.38 9.60 6.24
N ALA A 82 -14.65 9.82 6.59
CA ALA A 82 -15.27 9.15 7.73
C ALA A 82 -15.20 7.62 7.57
N HIS A 83 -14.92 6.91 8.66
CA HIS A 83 -14.76 5.45 8.69
C HIS A 83 -13.58 4.90 7.87
N CYS A 84 -12.65 5.75 7.45
CA CYS A 84 -11.40 5.34 6.82
C CYS A 84 -10.19 5.61 7.74
N CYS A 85 -9.15 4.79 7.61
CA CYS A 85 -7.88 5.03 8.30
C CYS A 85 -6.90 5.76 7.36
N PRO A 86 -6.19 6.82 7.80
CA PRO A 86 -5.16 7.43 6.99
C PRO A 86 -4.00 6.45 6.75
N ALA A 87 -3.50 6.41 5.52
CA ALA A 87 -2.30 5.68 5.15
C ALA A 87 -1.29 6.67 4.57
N ILE A 88 -0.31 7.08 5.37
CA ILE A 88 0.74 7.99 4.90
C ILE A 88 1.83 7.17 4.22
N GLY A 89 2.39 7.71 3.15
CA GLY A 89 3.34 7.00 2.33
C GLY A 89 4.25 7.89 1.51
N THR A 90 5.12 7.22 0.75
CA THR A 90 6.11 7.87 -0.12
C THR A 90 5.88 7.48 -1.56
N LEU A 91 5.82 8.48 -2.44
CA LEU A 91 5.76 8.35 -3.88
C LEU A 91 7.14 8.58 -4.48
N TYR A 92 7.62 7.57 -5.20
CA TYR A 92 8.80 7.62 -6.04
C TYR A 92 8.35 7.71 -7.49
N ASN A 93 8.57 8.86 -8.12
CA ASN A 93 8.23 9.08 -9.53
C ASN A 93 9.51 9.20 -10.35
N THR A 94 9.77 8.21 -11.19
CA THR A 94 10.90 8.24 -12.13
C THR A 94 10.47 8.88 -13.45
N ASN A 95 11.31 9.74 -14.00
CA ASN A 95 10.99 10.46 -15.25
C ASN A 95 11.25 9.61 -16.51
N THR A 96 12.12 8.60 -16.40
CA THR A 96 12.46 7.72 -17.51
C THR A 96 12.07 6.28 -17.19
N LEU A 97 11.64 5.55 -18.22
CA LEU A 97 11.36 4.11 -18.11
C LEU A 97 12.64 3.32 -17.76
N ASP A 98 13.79 3.76 -18.25
CA ASP A 98 15.08 3.13 -17.93
C ASP A 98 15.41 3.27 -16.45
N ALA A 99 15.22 4.45 -15.84
CA ALA A 99 15.38 4.62 -14.40
C ALA A 99 14.44 3.69 -13.62
N PHE A 100 13.17 3.55 -14.03
CA PHE A 100 12.24 2.60 -13.40
C PHE A 100 12.69 1.14 -13.50
N ARG A 101 13.33 0.76 -14.62
CA ARG A 101 13.81 -0.62 -14.84
C ARG A 101 15.09 -0.93 -14.09
N ILE A 102 16.00 0.05 -14.00
CA ILE A 102 17.28 -0.06 -13.30
C ILE A 102 17.09 0.06 -11.78
N THR A 103 16.02 0.72 -11.33
CA THR A 103 15.67 0.84 -9.90
C THR A 103 15.48 -0.54 -9.27
N ASP A 104 16.29 -0.83 -8.25
CA ASP A 104 16.16 -2.03 -7.45
C ASP A 104 14.93 -1.93 -6.52
N LYS A 105 13.81 -2.47 -7.00
CA LYS A 105 12.52 -2.49 -6.29
C LYS A 105 12.62 -3.24 -4.96
N LYS A 106 13.50 -4.24 -4.86
CA LYS A 106 13.72 -5.00 -3.61
C LYS A 106 14.45 -4.14 -2.60
N ALA A 107 15.56 -3.53 -3.00
CA ALA A 107 16.31 -2.64 -2.13
C ALA A 107 15.47 -1.44 -1.67
N LEU A 108 14.64 -0.87 -2.56
CA LEU A 108 13.73 0.20 -2.22
C LEU A 108 12.69 -0.26 -1.18
N LEU A 109 12.06 -1.42 -1.39
CA LEU A 109 11.09 -1.96 -0.44
C LEU A 109 11.73 -2.27 0.92
N GLU A 110 12.95 -2.81 0.96
CA GLU A 110 13.67 -3.08 2.19
C GLU A 110 14.06 -1.80 2.94
N LYS A 111 14.46 -0.76 2.21
CA LYS A 111 14.75 0.56 2.79
C LYS A 111 13.51 1.12 3.46
N GLU A 112 12.38 1.17 2.74
CA GLU A 112 11.10 1.66 3.26
C GLU A 112 10.63 0.80 4.44
N ALA A 113 10.74 -0.53 4.35
CA ALA A 113 10.37 -1.42 5.44
C ALA A 113 11.18 -1.13 6.71
N LYS A 114 12.50 -0.92 6.59
CA LYS A 114 13.36 -0.53 7.72
C LYS A 114 12.94 0.81 8.30
N GLU A 115 12.71 1.81 7.46
CA GLU A 115 12.27 3.14 7.87
C GLU A 115 10.92 3.08 8.60
N VAL A 116 9.97 2.29 8.11
CA VAL A 116 8.69 2.03 8.79
C VAL A 116 8.91 1.37 10.15
N ILE A 117 9.78 0.37 10.25
CA ILE A 117 10.09 -0.31 11.51
C ILE A 117 10.71 0.67 12.51
N GLU A 118 11.62 1.53 12.06
CA GLU A 118 12.30 2.55 12.86
C GLU A 118 11.30 3.60 13.40
N ILE A 119 10.43 4.11 12.51
CA ILE A 119 9.39 5.11 12.84
C ILE A 119 8.30 4.50 13.75
N ARG A 120 7.99 3.20 13.58
CA ARG A 120 6.90 2.50 14.29
C ARG A 120 7.10 2.31 15.79
N ARG A 121 8.09 2.93 16.44
CA ARG A 121 8.08 3.04 17.91
C ARG A 121 6.89 3.85 18.45
N ASN A 122 6.21 4.69 17.65
CA ASN A 122 5.14 5.58 18.15
C ASN A 122 3.87 5.76 17.27
N VAL A 123 3.72 5.10 16.10
CA VAL A 123 2.55 5.28 15.21
C VAL A 123 2.00 3.94 14.72
N PHE A 124 0.71 3.67 14.98
CA PHE A 124 -0.01 2.48 14.52
C PHE A 124 -0.83 2.80 13.26
N GLY A 125 -0.35 2.41 12.08
CA GLY A 125 -1.08 2.59 10.82
C GLY A 125 -0.48 1.85 9.62
N PRO A 126 -1.26 1.62 8.54
CA PRO A 126 -0.75 1.10 7.27
C PRO A 126 0.16 2.15 6.60
N VAL A 127 1.30 1.70 6.08
CA VAL A 127 2.24 2.57 5.34
C VAL A 127 2.19 2.18 3.87
N LEU A 128 2.22 3.20 3.00
CA LEU A 128 2.17 3.05 1.56
C LEU A 128 3.51 3.43 0.93
N SER A 129 4.04 2.59 0.06
CA SER A 129 5.16 2.98 -0.82
C SER A 129 4.73 2.74 -2.25
N LEU A 130 4.71 3.81 -3.06
CA LEU A 130 4.37 3.74 -4.47
C LEU A 130 5.57 4.12 -5.32
N LEU A 131 5.95 3.22 -6.24
CA LEU A 131 6.90 3.50 -7.30
C LEU A 131 6.13 3.59 -8.62
N LEU A 132 6.13 4.77 -9.24
CA LEU A 132 5.46 5.02 -10.51
C LEU A 132 6.47 5.47 -11.57
N CYS A 133 6.22 5.02 -12.80
CA CYS A 133 6.87 5.53 -14.00
C CYS A 133 5.86 6.38 -14.75
N SER A 134 6.11 7.69 -14.82
CA SER A 134 5.27 8.60 -15.61
C SER A 134 5.92 8.76 -16.99
N ILE A 135 5.40 8.08 -18.01
CA ILE A 135 5.74 8.30 -19.43
C ILE A 135 4.90 9.44 -19.98
#